data_AF-A0AAD8XD07-F1
#
_entry.id   AF-A0AAD8XD07-F1
#
_cell.length_a   1.000
_cell.length_b   1.000
_cell.length_c   1.000
_cell.angle_alpha   90.00
_cell.angle_beta   90.00
_cell.angle_gamma   90.00
#
_symmetry.space_group_name_H-M   'P 1'
#
loop_
_entity.id
_entity.type
_entity.pdbx_description
1 polymer ?
#
loop_
_entity_poly.entity_id
_entity_poly.type
_entity_poly.pdbx_seq_one_letter_code
_entity_poly.pdbx_strand_id
1 'polypeptide(L)'
;VFETQCSATRPICSRCSVQNVECEWDTEPETTRRRAIVSRLQECERENSNLHELIRNLQSRPEAEATEIFNRLRAARDPFQVLDLIRIGDILL
;
A
#
# COMPACT_ATOMS: atom_id res chain seq x y z
N VAL A 1 -12.21 22.22 32.73
CA VAL A 1 -11.18 22.56 31.71
C VAL A 1 -11.79 22.23 30.36
N PHE A 2 -12.08 23.23 29.53
CA PHE A 2 -12.63 22.98 28.19
C PHE A 2 -11.50 22.43 27.31
N GLU A 3 -11.57 21.16 26.97
CA GLU A 3 -10.68 20.57 25.97
C GLU A 3 -11.03 21.18 24.61
N THR A 4 -10.34 22.25 24.23
CA THR A 4 -10.50 22.87 22.91
C THR A 4 -9.98 21.90 21.85
N GLN A 5 -10.91 21.31 21.10
CA GLN A 5 -10.63 20.41 19.99
C GLN A 5 -9.77 21.16 18.94
N CYS A 6 -8.71 20.52 18.45
CA CYS A 6 -7.87 21.09 17.39
C CYS A 6 -8.73 21.32 16.13
N SER A 7 -8.72 22.53 15.58
CA SER A 7 -9.53 22.89 14.41
C SER A 7 -9.05 22.25 13.09
N ALA A 8 -7.90 21.57 13.12
CA ALA A 8 -7.26 20.94 11.95
C ALA A 8 -7.02 21.88 10.75
N THR A 9 -7.06 23.21 10.96
CA THR A 9 -6.81 24.22 9.93
C THR A 9 -5.31 24.38 9.69
N ARG A 10 -4.85 24.29 8.43
CA ARG A 10 -3.44 24.51 8.04
C ARG A 10 -3.24 25.96 7.54
N PRO A 11 -2.04 26.56 7.69
CA PRO A 11 -0.80 25.99 8.26
C PRO A 11 -0.76 25.98 9.79
N ILE A 12 -1.62 26.75 10.46
CA ILE A 12 -1.66 26.86 11.93
C ILE A 12 -3.12 26.65 12.39
N CYS A 13 -3.36 25.72 13.32
CA CYS A 13 -4.71 25.53 13.85
C CYS A 13 -5.14 26.72 14.72
N SER A 14 -6.45 26.92 14.88
CA SER A 14 -6.98 28.09 15.62
C SER A 14 -6.43 28.20 17.03
N ARG A 15 -6.21 27.06 17.72
CA ARG A 15 -5.60 27.02 19.05
C ARG A 15 -4.15 27.48 19.04
N CYS A 16 -3.32 26.92 18.16
CA CYS A 16 -1.89 27.29 18.09
C CYS A 16 -1.70 28.75 17.69
N SER A 17 -2.61 29.28 16.85
CA SER A 17 -2.67 30.69 16.51
C SER A 17 -2.96 31.58 17.74
N VAL A 18 -3.99 31.25 18.52
CA VAL A 18 -4.36 31.99 19.74
C VAL A 18 -3.28 31.89 20.82
N GLN A 19 -2.65 30.73 20.96
CA GLN A 19 -1.59 30.50 21.96
C GLN A 19 -0.21 30.99 21.51
N ASN A 20 -0.08 31.46 20.27
CA ASN A 20 1.17 31.89 19.65
C ASN A 20 2.32 30.87 19.83
N VAL A 21 1.98 29.59 19.64
CA VAL A 21 2.93 28.46 19.71
C VAL A 21 3.13 27.87 18.32
N GLU A 22 4.31 27.29 18.10
CA GLU A 22 4.62 26.59 16.86
C GLU A 22 3.65 25.40 16.65
N CYS A 23 3.07 25.32 15.46
CA CYS A 23 2.09 24.29 15.09
C CYS A 23 2.78 23.23 14.24
N GLU A 24 3.32 22.21 14.88
CA GLU A 24 3.94 21.08 14.19
C GLU A 24 2.87 20.11 13.66
N TRP A 25 3.06 19.64 12.43
CA TRP A 25 2.23 18.64 11.81
C TRP A 25 3.08 17.41 11.47
N ASP A 26 2.66 16.23 11.92
CA ASP A 26 3.33 14.95 11.60
C ASP A 26 3.24 14.56 10.10
N THR A 27 2.69 15.42 9.24
CA THR A 27 2.36 15.10 7.84
C THR A 27 2.53 16.31 6.93
N GLU A 28 2.99 16.05 5.70
CA GLU A 28 3.21 17.06 4.67
C GLU A 28 1.97 17.96 4.45
N PRO A 29 2.16 19.23 4.04
CA PRO A 29 1.09 20.22 3.92
C PRO A 29 -0.11 19.76 3.08
N GLU A 30 0.13 18.96 2.05
CA GLU A 30 -0.87 18.53 1.06
C GLU A 30 -1.54 17.18 1.38
N THR A 31 -1.03 16.43 2.35
CA THR A 31 -1.62 15.15 2.76
C THR A 31 -2.16 15.23 4.18
N THR A 32 -3.48 15.18 4.32
CA THR A 32 -4.09 14.96 5.64
C THR A 32 -3.67 13.57 6.14
N ARG A 33 -3.32 13.40 7.43
CA ARG A 33 -3.04 12.08 8.06
C ARG A 33 -4.03 10.99 7.65
N ARG A 34 -5.32 11.33 7.52
CA ARG A 34 -6.36 10.44 7.03
C ARG A 34 -6.10 9.93 5.60
N ARG A 35 -5.67 10.81 4.68
CA ARG A 35 -5.34 10.44 3.28
C ARG A 35 -4.12 9.52 3.22
N ALA A 36 -3.08 9.81 4.00
CA ALA A 36 -1.90 8.94 4.07
C ALA A 36 -2.25 7.52 4.56
N ILE A 37 -3.07 7.42 5.61
CA ILE A 37 -3.57 6.13 6.12
C ILE A 37 -4.38 5.39 5.05
N VAL A 38 -5.32 6.07 4.39
CA VAL A 38 -6.14 5.46 3.33
C VAL A 38 -5.26 4.97 2.17
N SER A 39 -4.28 5.77 1.75
CA SER A 39 -3.36 5.39 0.67
C SER A 39 -2.54 4.15 1.05
N ARG A 40 -2.02 4.09 2.28
CA ARG A 40 -1.29 2.93 2.76
C ARG A 40 -2.18 1.69 2.88
N LEU A 41 -3.42 1.85 3.33
CA LEU A 41 -4.39 0.76 3.37
C LEU A 41 -4.66 0.20 1.97
N GLN A 42 -4.90 1.07 0.99
CA GLN A 42 -5.13 0.68 -0.40
C GLN A 42 -3.92 -0.03 -1.01
N GLU A 43 -2.70 0.37 -0.62
CA GLU A 43 -1.49 -0.31 -1.03
C GLU A 43 -1.38 -1.72 -0.44
N CYS A 44 -1.58 -1.86 0.87
CA CYS A 44 -1.59 -3.17 1.52
C CYS A 44 -2.70 -4.08 0.96
N GLU A 45 -3.90 -3.56 0.69
CA GLU A 45 -5.01 -4.32 0.10
C GLU A 45 -4.67 -4.81 -1.31
N ARG A 46 -4.02 -3.97 -2.12
CA ARG A 46 -3.56 -4.34 -3.46
C ARG A 46 -2.48 -5.41 -3.40
N GLU A 47 -1.48 -5.26 -2.53
CA GLU A 47 -0.44 -6.27 -2.33
C GLU A 47 -1.04 -7.60 -1.89
N ASN A 48 -1.99 -7.58 -0.94
CA ASN A 48 -2.67 -8.78 -0.47
C ASN A 48 -3.47 -9.48 -1.58
N SER A 49 -4.19 -8.71 -2.39
CA SER A 49 -4.91 -9.23 -3.57
C SER A 49 -3.96 -9.91 -4.56
N ASN A 50 -2.80 -9.28 -4.84
CA ASN A 50 -1.77 -9.82 -5.72
C ASN A 50 -1.18 -11.13 -5.18
N LEU A 51 -0.90 -11.21 -3.87
CA LEU A 51 -0.42 -12.44 -3.23
C LEU A 51 -1.46 -13.57 -3.31
N HIS A 52 -2.73 -13.26 -3.08
CA HIS A 52 -3.82 -14.22 -3.26
C HIS A 52 -3.93 -14.70 -4.71
N GLU A 53 -3.69 -13.82 -5.69
CA GLU A 53 -3.67 -14.18 -7.11
C GLU A 53 -2.51 -15.13 -7.46
N LEU A 54 -1.32 -14.89 -6.92
CA LEU A 54 -0.18 -15.81 -7.07
C LEU A 54 -0.52 -17.21 -6.53
N ILE A 55 -1.09 -17.28 -5.32
CA ILE A 55 -1.50 -18.56 -4.71
C ILE A 55 -2.56 -19.26 -5.57
N ARG A 56 -3.56 -18.53 -6.07
CA ARG A 56 -4.57 -19.10 -6.97
C ARG A 56 -3.95 -19.68 -8.23
N ASN A 57 -3.00 -18.99 -8.85
CA ASN A 57 -2.31 -19.49 -10.04
C ASN A 57 -1.51 -20.78 -9.76
N LEU A 58 -0.88 -20.89 -8.59
CA LEU A 58 -0.21 -22.12 -8.18
C LEU A 58 -1.19 -23.27 -7.93
N GLN A 59 -2.40 -22.98 -7.44
CA GLN A 59 -3.41 -24.00 -7.12
C GLN A 59 -4.22 -24.47 -8.33
N SER A 60 -4.51 -23.59 -9.28
CA SER A 60 -5.48 -23.87 -10.36
C SER A 60 -4.83 -24.30 -11.67
N ARG A 61 -3.53 -24.05 -11.87
CA ARG A 61 -2.83 -24.37 -13.11
C ARG A 61 -2.31 -25.81 -13.11
N PRO A 62 -2.05 -26.40 -14.29
CA PRO A 62 -1.37 -27.69 -14.39
C PRO A 62 -0.03 -27.72 -13.66
N GLU A 63 0.37 -28.89 -13.15
CA GLU A 63 1.60 -29.08 -12.36
C GLU A 63 2.85 -28.50 -13.02
N ALA A 64 3.00 -28.67 -14.34
CA ALA A 64 4.13 -28.14 -15.10
C ALA A 64 4.20 -26.60 -15.04
N GLU A 65 3.06 -25.93 -15.21
CA GLU A 65 2.97 -24.48 -15.12
C GLU A 65 3.17 -23.99 -13.69
N ALA A 66 2.56 -24.66 -12.70
CA ALA A 66 2.71 -24.32 -11.30
C ALA A 66 4.17 -24.45 -10.84
N THR A 67 4.88 -25.49 -11.30
CA THR A 67 6.31 -25.70 -11.04
C THR A 67 7.15 -24.59 -11.64
N GLU A 68 6.86 -24.16 -12.86
CA GLU A 68 7.57 -23.05 -13.51
C GLU A 68 7.35 -21.73 -12.78
N ILE A 69 6.11 -21.44 -12.38
CA ILE A 69 5.79 -20.26 -11.55
C ILE A 69 6.57 -20.32 -10.23
N PHE A 70 6.62 -21.47 -9.57
CA PHE A 70 7.38 -21.66 -8.34
C PHE A 70 8.88 -21.43 -8.54
N ASN A 71 9.47 -21.97 -9.60
CA ASN A 71 10.89 -21.77 -9.91
C ASN A 71 11.21 -20.29 -10.14
N ARG A 72 10.35 -19.57 -10.88
CA ARG A 72 10.49 -18.12 -11.09
C ARG A 72 10.35 -17.35 -9.78
N LEU A 73 9.41 -17.71 -8.91
CA LEU A 73 9.29 -17.10 -7.58
C LEU A 73 10.55 -17.29 -6.73
N ARG A 74 11.22 -18.44 -6.83
CA ARG A 74 12.50 -18.68 -6.13
C ARG A 74 13.67 -17.89 -6.71
N ALA A 75 13.65 -17.60 -8.00
CA ALA A 75 14.71 -16.86 -8.68
C ALA A 75 14.52 -15.34 -8.61
N ALA A 76 13.27 -14.88 -8.54
CA ALA A 76 12.93 -13.46 -8.49
C ALA A 76 13.21 -12.86 -7.11
N ARG A 77 13.65 -11.59 -7.11
CA ARG A 77 13.74 -10.81 -5.85
C ARG A 77 12.40 -10.25 -5.41
N ASP A 78 11.48 -10.10 -6.35
CA ASP A 78 10.15 -9.55 -6.13
C ASP A 78 9.09 -10.50 -6.73
N PRO A 79 8.18 -11.06 -5.91
CA PRO A 79 7.14 -11.96 -6.38
C PRO A 79 6.14 -11.29 -7.32
N PHE A 80 5.98 -9.96 -7.27
CA PHE A 80 5.02 -9.26 -8.14
C PHE A 80 5.48 -9.19 -9.59
N GLN A 81 6.78 -9.21 -9.85
CA GLN A 81 7.31 -9.33 -11.22
C GLN A 81 6.88 -10.65 -11.87
N VAL A 82 6.85 -11.73 -11.09
CA VAL A 82 6.37 -13.03 -11.57
C VAL A 82 4.87 -12.96 -11.86
N LEU A 83 4.10 -12.29 -10.99
CA LEU A 83 2.67 -12.10 -11.22
C LEU A 83 2.38 -11.31 -12.50
N ASP A 84 3.16 -10.27 -12.80
CA ASP A 84 3.00 -9.51 -14.03
C ASP A 84 3.28 -10.37 -15.27
N LEU A 85 4.29 -11.24 -15.23
CA LEU A 85 4.54 -12.23 -16.29
C LEU A 85 3.38 -13.22 -16.46
N ILE A 86 2.75 -13.66 -15.35
CA ILE A 86 1.54 -14.50 -15.39
C ILE A 86 0.41 -13.78 -16.13
N ARG A 87 0.20 -12.49 -15.84
CA ARG A 87 -0.87 -11.66 -16.41
C ARG A 87 -0.67 -11.35 -17.88
N ILE A 88 0.58 -11.15 -18.30
CA ILE A 88 0.94 -10.94 -19.71
C ILE A 88 0.79 -12.25 -20.51
N GLY A 89 0.88 -13.41 -19.85
CA GLY A 89 0.78 -14.72 -20.48
C GLY A 89 2.13 -15.29 -20.95
N ASP A 90 3.22 -14.58 -20.69
CA ASP A 90 4.59 -14.92 -21.11
C ASP A 90 5.22 -16.10 -20.34
N ILE A 91 4.51 -16.70 -19.39
CA ILE A 91 5.00 -17.87 -18.65
C ILE A 91 4.90 -19.17 -19.45
N LEU A 92 4.24 -19.14 -20.61
CA LEU A 92 3.99 -20.32 -21.45
C LEU A 92 4.90 -20.43 -22.68
N LEU A 93 5.95 -19.61 -22.78
CA LEU A 93 6.96 -19.65 -23.86
C LEU A 93 8.33 -20.09 -23.34
#